data_AF-D7A7D9-F1
#
_entry.id   AF-D7A7D9-F1
#
_cell.length_a   1.000
_cell.length_b   1.000
_cell.length_c   1.000
_cell.angle_alpha   90.00
_cell.angle_beta   90.00
_cell.angle_gamma   90.00
#
_symmetry.space_group_name_H-M   'P 1'
#
loop_
_entity.id
_entity.type
_entity.pdbx_description
1 polymer ?
#
loop_
_entity_poly.entity_id
_entity_poly.type
_entity_poly.pdbx_seq_one_letter_code
_entity_poly.pdbx_strand_id
1 'polypeptide(L)'
;MTHSTDVLHTEHHRLRMHLNLLEKDATHPLDFTVENSHMAPALVLRSGEALRSAHSSVRLDYELMRQIVMEALRARIAELDEKLYGSEGGNQPIERLQFGDQTEA
;
A
#
# COMPACT_ATOMS: atom_id res chain seq x y z
N MET A 1 -15.47 17.45 4.21
CA MET A 1 -14.14 17.14 3.64
C MET A 1 -13.39 16.06 4.44
N THR A 2 -13.74 15.80 5.71
CA THR A 2 -13.11 14.82 6.62
C THR A 2 -13.16 13.36 6.17
N HIS A 3 -14.24 12.93 5.50
CA HIS A 3 -14.37 11.53 5.07
C HIS A 3 -13.31 11.12 4.02
N SER A 4 -12.85 12.07 3.21
CA SER A 4 -11.84 11.82 2.17
C SER A 4 -10.46 11.56 2.78
N THR A 5 -10.09 12.32 3.80
CA THR A 5 -8.80 12.19 4.50
C THR A 5 -8.73 10.93 5.37
N ASP A 6 -9.84 10.55 6.01
CA ASP A 6 -9.90 9.33 6.82
C ASP A 6 -9.72 8.06 5.96
N VAL A 7 -10.29 8.07 4.76
CA VAL A 7 -10.12 7.00 3.76
C VAL A 7 -8.65 6.91 3.34
N LEU A 8 -7.99 8.03 3.05
CA LEU A 8 -6.56 8.06 2.69
C LEU A 8 -5.66 7.57 3.83
N HIS A 9 -5.93 7.98 5.07
CA HIS A 9 -5.19 7.48 6.24
C HIS A 9 -5.37 5.97 6.45
N THR A 10 -6.59 5.47 6.25
CA THR A 10 -6.90 4.04 6.34
C THR A 10 -6.17 3.24 5.26
N GLU A 11 -6.20 3.70 4.02
CA GLU A 11 -5.46 3.09 2.90
C GLU A 11 -3.96 3.08 3.20
N HIS A 12 -3.41 4.23 3.62
CA HIS A 12 -2.00 4.37 3.95
C HIS A 12 -1.56 3.41 5.08
N HIS A 13 -2.34 3.32 6.17
CA HIS A 13 -2.07 2.38 7.26
C HIS A 13 -2.09 0.92 6.77
N ARG A 14 -3.08 0.54 5.98
CA ARG A 14 -3.21 -0.81 5.41
C ARG A 14 -1.98 -1.17 4.56
N LEU A 15 -1.54 -0.28 3.68
CA LEU A 15 -0.38 -0.52 2.83
C LEU A 15 0.92 -0.65 3.64
N ARG A 16 1.13 0.20 4.66
CA ARG A 16 2.29 0.08 5.57
C ARG A 16 2.30 -1.26 6.31
N MET A 17 1.15 -1.73 6.78
CA MET A 17 1.05 -3.02 7.46
C MET A 17 1.42 -4.17 6.52
N HIS A 18 0.93 -4.15 5.28
CA HIS A 18 1.29 -5.16 4.28
C HIS A 18 2.78 -5.12 3.91
N LEU A 19 3.35 -3.93 3.72
CA LEU A 19 4.79 -3.80 3.46
C LEU A 19 5.61 -4.39 4.61
N ASN A 20 5.28 -4.04 5.85
CA ASN A 20 5.96 -4.52 7.06
C ASN A 20 5.86 -6.05 7.19
N LEU A 21 4.71 -6.63 6.85
CA LEU A 21 4.51 -8.08 6.83
C LEU A 21 5.46 -8.74 5.82
N LEU A 22 5.51 -8.24 4.58
CA LEU A 22 6.40 -8.78 3.55
C LEU A 22 7.87 -8.60 3.90
N GLU A 23 8.25 -7.48 4.53
CA GLU A 23 9.63 -7.21 4.93
C GLU A 23 10.10 -8.16 6.04
N LYS A 24 9.24 -8.46 7.02
CA LYS A 24 9.56 -9.31 8.18
C LYS A 24 9.42 -10.81 7.90
N ASP A 25 8.43 -11.18 7.09
CA ASP A 25 8.14 -12.56 6.74
C ASP A 25 8.37 -12.79 5.25
N ALA A 26 9.58 -13.27 4.93
CA ALA A 26 9.97 -13.62 3.58
C ALA A 26 9.27 -14.89 3.04
N THR A 27 8.41 -15.54 3.82
CA THR A 27 7.63 -16.71 3.39
C THR A 27 6.16 -16.39 3.18
N HIS A 28 5.75 -15.15 3.42
CA HIS A 28 4.37 -14.73 3.30
C HIS A 28 3.86 -14.94 1.86
N PRO A 29 2.77 -15.71 1.66
CA PRO A 29 2.24 -15.95 0.32
C PRO A 29 1.79 -14.66 -0.37
N LEU A 30 2.03 -14.55 -1.66
CA LEU A 30 1.52 -13.46 -2.48
C LEU A 30 0.23 -13.92 -3.15
N ASP A 31 -0.89 -13.31 -2.79
CA ASP A 31 -2.19 -13.57 -3.38
C ASP A 31 -2.50 -12.52 -4.44
N PHE A 32 -2.81 -12.97 -5.65
CA PHE A 32 -3.16 -12.13 -6.79
C PHE A 32 -4.57 -12.45 -7.25
N THR A 33 -5.42 -11.42 -7.23
CA THR A 33 -6.73 -11.45 -7.88
C THR A 33 -6.67 -10.60 -9.13
N VAL A 34 -7.11 -11.17 -10.26
CA VAL A 34 -7.21 -10.43 -11.51
C VAL A 34 -8.56 -9.71 -11.53
N GLU A 35 -8.53 -8.38 -11.37
CA GLU A 35 -9.74 -7.57 -11.50
C GLU A 35 -10.37 -7.73 -12.90
N ASN A 36 -11.70 -7.76 -12.96
CA ASN A 36 -12.50 -7.95 -14.18
C ASN A 36 -12.36 -9.32 -14.87
N SER A 37 -11.69 -10.29 -14.24
CA SER A 37 -11.76 -11.68 -14.70
C SER A 37 -12.99 -12.37 -14.13
N HIS A 38 -13.94 -12.75 -14.99
CA HIS A 38 -15.11 -13.53 -14.59
C HIS A 38 -14.80 -15.01 -14.30
N MET A 39 -13.54 -15.45 -14.44
CA MET A 39 -13.16 -16.87 -14.37
C MET A 39 -11.92 -17.20 -13.53
N ALA A 40 -11.22 -16.25 -12.90
CA ALA A 40 -9.92 -16.58 -12.28
C ALA A 40 -10.05 -17.03 -10.81
N PRO A 41 -9.52 -18.21 -10.43
CA PRO A 41 -9.19 -18.49 -9.03
C PRO A 41 -8.09 -17.51 -8.55
N ALA A 42 -8.09 -17.21 -7.26
CA ALA A 42 -7.01 -16.49 -6.59
C ALA A 42 -5.68 -17.23 -6.85
N LEU A 43 -4.69 -16.51 -7.39
CA LEU A 43 -3.36 -17.06 -7.64
C LEU A 43 -2.52 -16.81 -6.39
N VAL A 44 -2.19 -17.87 -5.67
CA VAL A 44 -1.31 -17.80 -4.50
C VAL A 44 0.09 -18.28 -4.90
N LEU A 45 1.09 -17.41 -4.78
CA LEU A 45 2.49 -17.72 -5.00
C LEU A 45 3.22 -17.83 -3.65
N ARG A 46 3.81 -18.98 -3.36
CA ARG A 46 4.54 -19.28 -2.12
C ARG A 46 6.05 -19.23 -2.33
N SER A 47 6.82 -19.15 -1.25
CA SER A 47 8.28 -19.22 -1.31
C SER A 47 8.74 -20.52 -1.98
N GLY A 48 9.71 -20.38 -2.90
CA GLY A 48 10.21 -21.48 -3.74
C GLY A 48 9.36 -21.79 -4.98
N GLU A 49 8.19 -21.17 -5.13
CA GLU A 49 7.38 -21.27 -6.35
C GLU A 49 7.78 -20.20 -7.37
N ALA A 50 7.42 -20.44 -8.63
CA ALA A 50 7.68 -19.49 -9.71
C ALA A 50 6.53 -19.49 -10.72
N LEU A 51 6.16 -18.30 -11.19
CA LEU A 51 5.28 -18.13 -12.34
C LEU A 51 6.08 -18.32 -13.62
N ARG A 52 5.58 -19.19 -14.50
CA ARG A 52 6.18 -19.42 -15.82
C ARG A 52 5.23 -18.90 -16.89
N SER A 53 5.78 -18.21 -17.87
CA SER A 53 5.06 -17.91 -19.10
C SER A 53 4.85 -19.18 -19.92
N ALA A 54 3.62 -19.42 -20.38
CA ALA A 54 3.31 -20.54 -21.27
C ALA A 54 3.92 -20.37 -22.68
N HIS A 55 4.28 -19.14 -23.05
CA HIS A 55 4.70 -18.77 -24.41
C HIS A 55 6.16 -18.31 -24.50
N SER A 56 6.90 -18.33 -23.39
CA SER A 56 8.30 -17.92 -23.36
C SER A 56 9.10 -18.62 -22.26
N SER A 57 10.41 -18.45 -22.26
CA SER A 57 11.30 -18.94 -21.21
C SER A 57 11.28 -18.08 -19.94
N VAL A 58 10.50 -16.99 -19.92
CA VAL A 58 10.43 -16.07 -18.77
C VAL A 58 9.82 -16.78 -17.56
N ARG A 59 10.51 -16.63 -16.43
CA ARG A 59 10.09 -17.10 -15.11
C ARG A 59 10.18 -15.94 -14.13
N LEU A 60 9.15 -15.80 -13.31
CA LEU A 60 9.11 -14.84 -12.20
C LEU A 60 9.07 -15.68 -10.93
N ASP A 61 10.20 -15.76 -10.23
CA ASP A 61 10.27 -16.45 -8.95
C ASP A 61 9.58 -15.62 -7.85
N TYR A 62 9.25 -16.29 -6.75
CA TYR A 62 8.63 -15.67 -5.60
C TYR A 62 9.45 -14.49 -5.07
N GLU A 63 10.77 -14.63 -4.99
CA GLU A 63 11.66 -13.62 -4.45
C GLU A 63 11.64 -12.32 -5.28
N LEU A 64 11.67 -12.44 -6.61
CA LEU A 64 11.53 -11.31 -7.52
C LEU A 64 10.14 -10.70 -7.42
N MET A 65 9.08 -11.52 -7.42
CA MET A 65 7.71 -11.01 -7.29
C MET A 65 7.51 -10.28 -5.97
N ARG A 66 8.05 -10.81 -4.87
CA ARG A 66 8.02 -10.16 -3.55
C ARG A 66 8.74 -8.82 -3.62
N GLN A 67 9.90 -8.75 -4.26
CA GLN A 67 10.63 -7.48 -4.41
C GLN A 67 9.84 -6.46 -5.22
N ILE A 68 9.26 -6.86 -6.35
CA ILE A 68 8.41 -5.99 -7.19
C ILE A 68 7.23 -5.45 -6.37
N VAL A 69 6.55 -6.32 -5.61
CA VAL A 69 5.41 -5.93 -4.77
C VAL A 69 5.85 -4.96 -3.67
N MET A 70 6.97 -5.21 -2.99
CA MET A 70 7.48 -4.30 -1.96
C MET A 70 7.83 -2.92 -2.53
N GLU A 71 8.49 -2.86 -3.69
CA GLU A 71 8.80 -1.59 -4.35
C GLU A 71 7.53 -0.84 -4.80
N ALA A 72 6.55 -1.55 -5.33
CA ALA A 72 5.26 -0.96 -5.69
C ALA A 72 4.51 -0.41 -4.46
N LEU A 73 4.53 -1.14 -3.33
CA LEU A 73 3.96 -0.67 -2.07
C LEU A 73 4.67 0.58 -1.55
N ARG A 74 6.02 0.60 -1.59
CA ARG A 74 6.82 1.76 -1.18
C ARG A 74 6.49 2.99 -2.01
N ALA A 75 6.43 2.86 -3.33
CA ALA A 75 6.06 3.94 -4.24
C ALA A 75 4.65 4.47 -3.93
N ARG A 76 3.68 3.57 -3.75
CA ARG A 76 2.29 3.96 -3.44
C ARG A 76 2.16 4.64 -2.07
N ILE A 77 2.92 4.18 -1.07
CA ILE A 77 2.97 4.82 0.24
C ILE A 77 3.54 6.24 0.11
N ALA A 78 4.61 6.44 -0.68
CA ALA A 78 5.18 7.76 -0.91
C ALA A 78 4.18 8.72 -1.57
N GLU A 79 3.41 8.26 -2.57
CA GLU A 79 2.33 9.05 -3.18
C GLU A 79 1.24 9.45 -2.16
N LEU A 80 0.88 8.54 -1.25
CA LEU A 80 -0.11 8.83 -0.20
C LEU A 80 0.46 9.77 0.86
N ASP A 81 1.71 9.61 1.23
CA ASP A 81 2.41 10.51 2.15
C ASP A 81 2.46 11.93 1.57
N GLU A 82 2.75 12.08 0.26
CA GLU A 82 2.71 13.38 -0.42
C GLU A 82 1.30 14.00 -0.39
N LYS A 83 0.26 13.18 -0.64
CA LYS A 83 -1.14 13.65 -0.60
C LYS A 83 -1.62 14.03 0.80
N LEU A 84 -1.15 13.31 1.84
CA LEU A 84 -1.56 13.51 3.22
C LEU A 84 -0.79 14.64 3.91
N TYR A 85 0.50 14.78 3.62
CA TYR A 85 1.40 15.66 4.37
C TYR A 85 2.01 16.80 3.52
N GLY A 86 1.90 16.71 2.19
CA GLY A 86 2.47 17.68 1.25
C GLY A 86 3.99 17.52 1.08
N SER A 87 4.47 17.68 -0.16
CA SER A 87 5.90 17.84 -0.42
C SER A 87 6.33 19.19 0.17
N GLU A 88 7.14 19.16 1.23
CA GLU A 88 7.78 20.33 1.86
C GLU A 88 6.85 21.48 2.29
N GLY A 89 6.44 21.45 3.57
CA GLY A 89 6.20 22.65 4.40
C GLY A 89 5.15 23.66 3.91
N GLY A 90 3.89 23.48 4.28
CA GLY A 90 2.97 24.64 4.26
C GLY A 90 1.48 24.41 4.15
N ASN A 91 0.96 23.20 4.39
CA ASN A 91 -0.49 23.03 4.52
C ASN A 91 -0.84 21.89 5.47
N GLN A 92 -0.42 22.02 6.73
CA GLN A 92 -1.27 21.44 7.77
C GLN A 92 -2.61 22.18 7.68
N PRO A 93 -3.76 21.49 7.57
CA PRO A 93 -5.05 22.16 7.62
C PRO A 93 -5.10 22.99 8.90
N ILE A 94 -5.44 24.28 8.75
CA ILE A 94 -5.60 25.26 9.84
C ILE A 94 -6.85 24.92 10.67
N GLU A 95 -6.97 23.69 11.15
CA GLU A 95 -8.07 23.25 12.01
C GLU A 95 -7.62 23.04 13.46
N ARG A 96 -6.31 23.17 13.76
CA ARG A 96 -5.78 23.07 15.14
C ARG A 96 -5.51 24.42 15.83
N LEU A 97 -5.93 25.54 15.23
CA LEU A 97 -5.78 26.89 15.82
C LEU A 97 -7.10 27.52 16.31
N GLN A 98 -8.23 26.81 16.27
CA GLN A 98 -9.53 27.38 16.65
C GLN A 98 -10.32 26.58 17.68
N PHE A 99 -9.71 26.08 18.76
CA PHE A 99 -10.49 25.71 19.96
C PHE A 99 -9.65 25.89 21.24
N GLY A 100 -9.98 26.93 22.03
CA GLY A 100 -9.40 27.30 23.34
C GLY A 100 -8.72 28.67 23.26
N ASP A 101 -9.27 29.79 23.73
CA ASP A 101 -10.10 30.04 24.92
C ASP A 101 -11.25 31.01 24.60
N GLN A 102 -12.49 30.54 24.72
CA GLN A 102 -13.63 31.39 25.08
C GLN A 102 -14.13 30.91 26.45
N THR A 103 -13.54 31.45 27.51
CA THR A 103 -14.00 31.48 28.90
C THR A 103 -13.11 32.53 29.59
N GLU A 104 -13.52 33.55 30.35
CA GLU A 104 -14.76 33.98 31.00
C GLU A 104 -14.54 35.45 31.46
N ALA A 105 -15.64 36.19 31.65
CA ALA A 105 -15.84 37.39 32.49
C ALA A 105 -15.07 38.70 32.20
#